data_AF-A0A060XNN4-F1
#
_entry.id   AF-A0A060XNN4-F1
#
_cell.length_a   1.000
_cell.length_b   1.000
_cell.length_c   1.000
_cell.angle_alpha   90.00
_cell.angle_beta   90.00
_cell.angle_gamma   90.00
#
_symmetry.space_group_name_H-M   'P 1'
#
loop_
_entity.id
_entity.type
_entity.pdbx_description
1 polymer ?
#
loop_
_entity_poly.entity_id
_entity_poly.type
_entity_poly.pdbx_seq_one_letter_code
_entity_poly.pdbx_strand_id
1 'polypeptide(L)'
;RQADRGQGETGGQGEGEPLSASLPTFSPNPSPSPSHFISSMMCDPFSFVLLHGSEGQLTVCDGPLCCHLQYRRSPQGGNTELYALGAFAGNHTADGHFALQVCALVRCSGSEVSSCGKGVEEAESRVDFRLEGKFGTRYVYPSLLGSGMVVDGPDRIEKTTDGRVTMEHSGMSVGLVTACLYGRVYDQD
;
A
#
# COMPACT_ATOMS: atom_id res chain seq x y z
N ARG A 1 -4.19 63.85 -37.20
CA ARG A 1 -5.43 64.60 -37.55
C ARG A 1 -6.45 63.54 -37.96
N GLN A 2 -7.35 63.17 -37.05
CA GLN A 2 -8.71 63.73 -36.91
C GLN A 2 -9.69 62.83 -37.70
N ALA A 3 -10.40 61.95 -36.98
CA ALA A 3 -11.82 62.05 -36.61
C ALA A 3 -12.71 61.32 -37.65
N ASP A 4 -13.38 60.25 -37.23
CA ASP A 4 -14.80 60.22 -36.85
C ASP A 4 -15.78 60.34 -38.04
N ARG A 5 -16.53 59.25 -38.31
CA ARG A 5 -18.01 59.23 -38.38
C ARG A 5 -18.53 57.88 -38.87
N GLY A 6 -19.59 57.39 -38.23
CA GLY A 6 -20.23 56.11 -38.55
C GLY A 6 -21.52 56.18 -39.38
N GLN A 7 -22.27 55.09 -39.21
CA GLN A 7 -23.66 54.76 -39.59
C GLN A 7 -23.92 54.14 -40.97
N GLY A 8 -24.71 53.06 -40.97
CA GLY A 8 -25.38 52.47 -42.14
C GLY A 8 -25.77 51.00 -41.95
N GLU A 9 -27.00 50.75 -41.49
CA GLU A 9 -27.66 49.43 -41.44
C GLU A 9 -28.02 48.88 -42.83
N THR A 10 -28.01 47.54 -42.96
CA THR A 10 -28.95 46.63 -43.66
C THR A 10 -28.22 45.26 -43.74
N GLY A 11 -28.68 44.13 -43.20
CA GLY A 11 -29.98 43.47 -43.37
C GLY A 11 -29.78 42.27 -44.31
N GLY A 12 -29.79 41.02 -43.82
CA GLY A 12 -29.73 39.84 -44.71
C GLY A 12 -29.25 38.52 -44.10
N GLN A 13 -30.16 37.84 -43.40
CA GLN A 13 -30.40 36.39 -43.29
C GLN A 13 -29.23 35.39 -43.51
N GLY A 14 -28.93 34.64 -42.44
CA GLY A 14 -28.26 33.33 -42.49
C GLY A 14 -28.89 32.42 -41.44
N GLU A 15 -29.41 31.28 -41.89
CA GLU A 15 -30.21 30.31 -41.14
C GLU A 15 -29.41 29.68 -39.98
N GLY A 16 -29.99 29.68 -38.78
CA GLY A 16 -29.41 29.04 -37.59
C GLY A 16 -30.13 27.72 -37.27
N GLU A 17 -29.42 26.61 -37.40
CA GLU A 17 -29.79 25.30 -36.88
C GLU A 17 -29.84 25.33 -35.33
N PRO A 18 -30.80 24.66 -34.67
CA PRO A 18 -30.83 24.65 -33.20
C PRO A 18 -29.78 23.67 -32.67
N LEU A 19 -28.73 24.21 -32.04
CA LEU A 19 -27.77 23.41 -31.27
C LEU A 19 -28.46 22.84 -30.02
N SER A 20 -28.70 21.54 -30.03
CA SER A 20 -29.16 20.77 -28.89
C SER A 20 -28.10 20.77 -27.79
N ALA A 21 -28.32 21.57 -26.73
CA ALA A 21 -27.45 21.60 -25.56
C ALA A 21 -27.68 20.33 -24.71
N SER A 22 -26.77 19.38 -24.79
CA SER A 22 -26.72 18.24 -23.87
C SER A 22 -26.07 18.69 -22.55
N LEU A 23 -26.76 18.48 -21.44
CA LEU A 23 -26.26 18.71 -20.09
C LEU A 23 -25.05 17.81 -19.80
N PRO A 24 -23.97 18.29 -19.17
CA PRO A 24 -22.87 17.44 -18.78
C PRO A 24 -23.31 16.53 -17.63
N THR A 25 -23.37 15.23 -17.90
CA THR A 25 -23.56 14.20 -16.89
C THR A 25 -22.37 14.24 -15.93
N PHE A 26 -22.62 14.58 -14.67
CA PHE A 26 -21.62 14.55 -13.62
C PHE A 26 -21.33 13.08 -13.28
N SER A 27 -20.28 12.52 -13.89
CA SER A 27 -19.79 11.20 -13.50
C SER A 27 -19.25 11.28 -12.07
N PRO A 28 -19.61 10.35 -11.17
CA PRO A 28 -19.02 10.31 -9.84
C PRO A 28 -17.52 10.04 -10.02
N ASN A 29 -16.70 10.96 -9.51
CA ASN A 29 -15.26 10.85 -9.51
C ASN A 29 -14.88 9.52 -8.84
N PRO A 30 -14.13 8.61 -9.49
CA PRO A 30 -13.73 7.37 -8.84
C PRO A 30 -12.83 7.74 -7.67
N SER A 31 -13.21 7.31 -6.46
CA SER A 31 -12.30 7.29 -5.31
C SER A 31 -10.98 6.65 -5.76
N PRO A 32 -9.81 7.22 -5.47
CA PRO A 32 -8.55 6.65 -5.92
C PRO A 32 -8.45 5.22 -5.39
N SER A 33 -8.53 4.25 -6.30
CA SER A 33 -8.23 2.86 -5.99
C SER A 33 -6.80 2.81 -5.45
N PRO A 34 -6.50 1.97 -4.45
CA PRO A 34 -5.13 1.84 -3.95
C PRO A 34 -4.21 1.53 -5.13
N SER A 35 -3.23 2.39 -5.41
CA SER A 35 -2.32 2.18 -6.51
C SER A 35 -1.34 1.08 -6.15
N HIS A 36 -1.64 -0.13 -6.61
CA HIS A 36 -0.73 -1.28 -6.48
C HIS A 36 0.55 -1.03 -7.29
N PHE A 37 1.70 -1.42 -6.74
CA PHE A 37 2.99 -1.34 -7.41
C PHE A 37 3.87 -2.53 -7.06
N ILE A 38 4.83 -2.84 -7.92
CA ILE A 38 5.81 -3.91 -7.70
C ILE A 38 7.12 -3.29 -7.27
N SER A 39 7.72 -3.81 -6.20
CA SER A 39 9.07 -3.44 -5.76
C SER A 39 9.83 -4.65 -5.25
N SER A 40 11.15 -4.61 -5.36
CA SER A 40 12.00 -5.73 -4.96
C SER A 40 12.35 -5.66 -3.46
N MET A 41 12.01 -6.73 -2.73
CA MET A 41 12.40 -6.98 -1.34
C MET A 41 13.12 -8.33 -1.27
N MET A 42 14.35 -8.36 -0.76
CA MET A 42 15.20 -9.57 -0.77
C MET A 42 15.31 -10.23 -2.17
N CYS A 43 15.46 -9.41 -3.22
CA CYS A 43 15.50 -9.85 -4.63
C CYS A 43 14.19 -10.45 -5.18
N ASP A 44 13.12 -10.52 -4.38
CA ASP A 44 11.82 -11.04 -4.82
C ASP A 44 10.86 -9.89 -5.22
N PRO A 45 10.03 -10.07 -6.26
CA PRO A 45 9.10 -9.06 -6.74
C PRO A 45 7.82 -9.02 -5.91
N PHE A 46 7.79 -8.23 -4.84
CA PHE A 46 6.62 -8.08 -3.98
C PHE A 46 5.57 -7.15 -4.61
N SER A 47 4.30 -7.51 -4.45
CA SER A 47 3.14 -6.66 -4.71
C SER A 47 2.86 -5.79 -3.49
N PHE A 48 2.89 -4.47 -3.64
CA PHE A 48 2.73 -3.51 -2.56
C PHE A 48 1.55 -2.57 -2.78
N VAL A 49 1.02 -2.05 -1.67
CA VAL A 49 0.06 -0.94 -1.59
C VAL A 49 0.48 0.03 -0.49
N LEU A 50 0.42 1.33 -0.76
CA LEU A 50 0.81 2.36 0.20
C LEU A 50 -0.21 2.54 1.33
N LEU A 51 0.30 2.85 2.52
CA LEU A 51 -0.49 3.38 3.62
C LEU A 51 -0.73 4.87 3.40
N HIS A 52 -2.00 5.29 3.47
CA HIS A 52 -2.41 6.69 3.36
C HIS A 52 -3.00 7.21 4.68
N GLY A 53 -2.75 8.48 5.01
CA GLY A 53 -3.30 9.10 6.21
C GLY A 53 -2.78 8.48 7.51
N SER A 54 -3.54 8.68 8.59
CA SER A 54 -3.21 8.21 9.94
C SER A 54 -3.77 6.82 10.25
N GLU A 55 -4.79 6.34 9.55
CA GLU A 55 -5.41 5.04 9.80
C GLU A 55 -6.05 4.51 8.52
N GLY A 56 -6.30 3.19 8.47
CA GLY A 56 -6.96 2.60 7.33
C GLY A 56 -7.02 1.08 7.36
N GLN A 57 -7.66 0.52 6.34
CA GLN A 57 -7.71 -0.90 6.06
C GLN A 57 -7.25 -1.14 4.63
N LEU A 58 -6.29 -2.06 4.45
CA LEU A 58 -5.68 -2.35 3.16
C LEU A 58 -5.74 -3.84 2.88
N THR A 59 -5.73 -4.18 1.59
CA THR A 59 -5.57 -5.55 1.12
C THR A 59 -4.68 -5.54 -0.10
N VAL A 60 -3.74 -6.48 -0.15
CA VAL A 60 -2.92 -6.76 -1.32
C VAL A 60 -2.78 -8.27 -1.48
N CYS A 61 -2.82 -8.73 -2.72
CA CYS A 61 -2.71 -10.15 -3.02
C CYS A 61 -1.58 -10.40 -4.02
N ASP A 62 -0.98 -11.57 -3.90
CA ASP A 62 -0.09 -12.15 -4.90
C ASP A 62 -0.45 -13.64 -5.05
N GLY A 63 -0.93 -14.00 -6.25
CA GLY A 63 -1.50 -15.32 -6.51
C GLY A 63 -2.56 -15.73 -5.47
N PRO A 64 -2.38 -16.86 -4.76
CA PRO A 64 -3.33 -17.36 -3.77
C PRO A 64 -3.24 -16.69 -2.39
N LEU A 65 -2.20 -15.88 -2.15
CA LEU A 65 -2.00 -15.18 -0.87
C LEU A 65 -2.64 -13.80 -0.94
N CYS A 66 -3.54 -13.51 0.00
CA CYS A 66 -4.01 -12.16 0.28
C CYS A 66 -3.62 -11.76 1.69
N CYS A 67 -3.02 -10.58 1.81
CA CYS A 67 -2.60 -9.95 3.04
C CYS A 67 -3.54 -8.79 3.36
N HIS A 68 -4.03 -8.76 4.59
CA HIS A 68 -4.96 -7.76 5.10
C HIS A 68 -4.29 -7.00 6.24
N LEU A 69 -4.42 -5.68 6.23
CA LEU A 69 -3.88 -4.82 7.27
C LEU A 69 -4.96 -3.88 7.76
N GLN A 70 -5.10 -3.77 9.08
CA GLN A 70 -5.73 -2.63 9.74
C GLN A 70 -4.63 -1.90 10.49
N TYR A 71 -4.55 -0.57 10.37
CA TYR A 71 -3.47 0.19 11.00
C TYR A 71 -3.94 1.54 11.55
N ARG A 72 -3.19 2.03 12.53
CA ARG A 72 -3.28 3.39 13.05
C ARG A 72 -1.89 3.90 13.42
N ARG A 73 -1.49 5.03 12.86
CA ARG A 73 -0.23 5.72 13.13
C ARG A 73 -0.37 6.63 14.35
N SER A 74 0.64 6.60 15.22
CA SER A 74 0.70 7.52 16.35
C SER A 74 1.05 8.94 15.87
N PRO A 75 0.40 9.99 16.40
CA PRO A 75 0.80 11.37 16.14
C PRO A 75 2.16 11.72 16.75
N GLN A 76 2.68 10.93 17.71
CA GLN A 76 3.91 11.25 18.45
C GLN A 76 5.21 10.84 17.73
N GLY A 77 5.13 10.12 16.59
CA GLY A 77 6.29 9.59 15.87
C GLY A 77 6.54 10.20 14.49
N GLY A 78 5.89 11.31 14.14
CA GLY A 78 5.89 11.79 12.76
C GLY A 78 5.08 10.89 11.83
N ASN A 79 4.57 11.46 10.73
CA ASN A 79 3.72 10.75 9.75
C ASN A 79 4.20 11.03 8.31
N THR A 80 5.45 11.45 8.14
CA THR A 80 6.05 11.79 6.84
C THR A 80 6.68 10.57 6.16
N GLU A 81 7.00 9.54 6.92
CA GLU A 81 7.60 8.31 6.41
C GLU A 81 6.59 7.51 5.59
N LEU A 82 7.08 6.97 4.49
CA LEU A 82 6.29 6.13 3.61
C LEU A 82 6.27 4.69 4.15
N TYR A 83 5.08 4.10 4.21
CA TYR A 83 4.91 2.69 4.56
C TYR A 83 4.07 2.00 3.49
N ALA A 84 4.30 0.71 3.31
CA ALA A 84 3.54 -0.13 2.41
C ALA A 84 3.18 -1.47 3.05
N LEU A 85 2.03 -2.02 2.67
CA LEU A 85 1.68 -3.41 2.87
C LEU A 85 2.10 -4.19 1.62
N GLY A 86 2.83 -5.29 1.79
CA GLY A 86 3.31 -6.17 0.74
C GLY A 86 2.80 -7.60 0.87
N ALA A 87 2.60 -8.25 -0.29
CA ALA A 87 2.38 -9.68 -0.43
C ALA A 87 3.37 -10.27 -1.45
N PHE A 88 3.84 -11.49 -1.16
CA PHE A 88 4.59 -12.32 -2.10
C PHE A 88 4.21 -13.78 -1.93
N ALA A 89 3.96 -14.48 -3.04
CA ALA A 89 3.75 -15.92 -3.08
C ALA A 89 4.50 -16.52 -4.27
N GLY A 90 5.70 -17.03 -4.03
CA GLY A 90 6.55 -17.56 -5.08
C GLY A 90 7.87 -18.15 -4.58
N ASN A 91 8.75 -18.51 -5.51
CA ASN A 91 10.06 -19.06 -5.20
C ASN A 91 11.10 -17.94 -5.15
N HIS A 92 11.84 -17.90 -4.05
CA HIS A 92 13.07 -17.14 -3.94
C HIS A 92 14.20 -17.92 -4.61
N THR A 93 14.97 -17.26 -5.48
CA THR A 93 16.04 -17.90 -6.28
C THR A 93 17.41 -17.23 -6.16
N ALA A 94 17.53 -16.12 -5.41
CA ALA A 94 18.75 -15.31 -5.43
C ALA A 94 19.91 -15.97 -4.67
N ASP A 95 19.66 -16.50 -3.46
CA ASP A 95 20.69 -17.13 -2.61
C ASP A 95 20.25 -18.53 -2.10
N GLY A 96 19.49 -19.24 -2.93
CA GLY A 96 18.91 -20.55 -2.63
C GLY A 96 17.64 -20.77 -3.45
N HIS A 97 17.04 -21.95 -3.35
CA HIS A 97 15.73 -22.23 -3.92
C HIS A 97 14.79 -22.58 -2.78
N PHE A 98 13.78 -21.73 -2.56
CA PHE A 98 12.77 -21.98 -1.55
C PHE A 98 11.48 -21.23 -1.83
N ALA A 99 10.36 -21.87 -1.54
CA ALA A 99 9.03 -21.35 -1.75
C ALA A 99 8.51 -20.60 -0.52
N LEU A 100 8.03 -19.38 -0.76
CA LEU A 100 7.61 -18.43 0.26
C LEU A 100 6.18 -17.96 0.06
N GLN A 101 5.52 -17.69 1.17
CA GLN A 101 4.33 -16.85 1.24
C GLN A 101 4.54 -15.80 2.33
N VAL A 102 4.51 -14.52 2.00
CA VAL A 102 4.91 -13.46 2.92
C VAL A 102 3.89 -12.32 2.91
N CYS A 103 3.43 -11.93 4.10
CA CYS A 103 2.74 -10.67 4.32
C CYS A 103 3.64 -9.74 5.13
N ALA A 104 3.88 -8.52 4.66
CA ALA A 104 4.79 -7.59 5.33
C ALA A 104 4.25 -6.15 5.35
N LEU A 105 4.24 -5.52 6.51
CA LEU A 105 4.11 -4.07 6.65
C LEU A 105 5.54 -3.50 6.79
N VAL A 106 5.97 -2.66 5.85
CA VAL A 106 7.34 -2.17 5.79
C VAL A 106 7.42 -0.65 5.75
N ARG A 107 8.42 -0.10 6.43
CA ARG A 107 8.91 1.26 6.16
C ARG A 107 9.68 1.26 4.83
N CYS A 108 9.38 2.22 3.97
CA CYS A 108 10.17 2.42 2.74
C CYS A 108 11.42 3.24 3.07
N SER A 109 12.55 2.99 2.38
CA SER A 109 13.81 3.66 2.71
C SER A 109 13.88 5.13 2.30
N GLY A 110 12.93 5.58 1.48
CA GLY A 110 12.78 6.97 1.07
C GLY A 110 11.33 7.34 0.74
N SER A 111 11.16 8.44 0.02
CA SER A 111 9.84 8.98 -0.36
C SER A 111 9.24 8.33 -1.62
N GLU A 112 10.02 7.54 -2.35
CA GLU A 112 9.60 6.92 -3.61
C GLU A 112 9.10 5.48 -3.38
N VAL A 113 8.08 5.06 -4.13
CA VAL A 113 7.50 3.71 -3.99
C VAL A 113 8.51 2.57 -4.26
N SER A 114 9.49 2.81 -5.14
CA SER A 114 10.57 1.86 -5.44
C SER A 114 11.54 1.62 -4.28
N SER A 115 11.48 2.46 -3.24
CA SER A 115 12.28 2.31 -2.03
C SER A 115 11.66 1.35 -1.00
N CYS A 116 10.39 0.96 -1.19
CA CYS A 116 9.73 -0.01 -0.32
C CYS A 116 10.34 -1.40 -0.57
N GLY A 117 10.75 -2.08 0.50
CA GLY A 117 11.47 -3.36 0.44
C GLY A 117 13.00 -3.25 0.43
N LYS A 118 13.55 -2.02 0.41
CA LYS A 118 15.00 -1.79 0.62
C LYS A 118 15.33 -1.80 2.11
N GLY A 119 16.61 -2.04 2.43
CA GLY A 119 17.09 -2.08 3.81
C GLY A 119 16.91 -0.75 4.53
N VAL A 120 16.40 -0.80 5.76
CA VAL A 120 16.10 0.36 6.60
C VAL A 120 16.41 0.01 8.04
N GLU A 121 17.13 0.90 8.74
CA GLU A 121 17.53 0.68 10.14
C GLU A 121 16.76 1.52 11.16
N GLU A 122 16.39 2.73 10.77
CA GLU A 122 15.68 3.68 11.63
C GLU A 122 14.24 3.86 11.16
N ALA A 123 13.36 4.24 12.08
CA ALA A 123 11.97 4.58 11.83
C ALA A 123 11.47 5.52 12.93
N GLU A 124 10.76 6.58 12.56
CA GLU A 124 10.14 7.50 13.50
C GLU A 124 8.68 7.10 13.80
N SER A 125 7.95 6.68 12.76
CA SER A 125 6.50 6.47 12.85
C SER A 125 6.18 5.21 13.64
N ARG A 126 5.40 5.37 14.70
CA ARG A 126 4.85 4.25 15.49
C ARG A 126 3.51 3.84 14.90
N VAL A 127 3.30 2.55 14.71
CA VAL A 127 2.10 2.03 14.03
C VAL A 127 1.48 0.92 14.87
N ASP A 128 0.26 1.13 15.33
CA ASP A 128 -0.60 0.06 15.84
C ASP A 128 -1.15 -0.69 14.63
N PHE A 129 -1.15 -2.03 14.67
CA PHE A 129 -1.61 -2.81 13.53
C PHE A 129 -2.25 -4.15 13.89
N ARG A 130 -3.07 -4.63 12.95
CA ARG A 130 -3.50 -6.02 12.80
C ARG A 130 -3.14 -6.46 11.38
N LEU A 131 -2.16 -7.35 11.26
CA LEU A 131 -1.70 -7.95 10.02
C LEU A 131 -2.22 -9.39 9.93
N GLU A 132 -2.85 -9.74 8.82
CA GLU A 132 -3.48 -11.05 8.64
C GLU A 132 -3.23 -11.59 7.23
N GLY A 133 -3.03 -12.90 7.11
CA GLY A 133 -2.96 -13.57 5.83
C GLY A 133 -3.51 -14.99 5.92
N LYS A 134 -4.04 -15.51 4.81
CA LYS A 134 -4.42 -16.91 4.67
C LYS A 134 -3.31 -17.67 3.94
N PHE A 135 -2.54 -18.43 4.69
CA PHE A 135 -1.37 -19.14 4.18
C PHE A 135 -1.74 -20.55 3.74
N GLY A 136 -1.13 -21.01 2.65
CA GLY A 136 -1.16 -22.41 2.19
C GLY A 136 -0.23 -23.33 2.99
N THR A 137 0.38 -22.82 4.06
CA THR A 137 1.33 -23.54 4.92
C THR A 137 1.02 -23.26 6.39
N ARG A 138 1.30 -24.25 7.25
CA ARG A 138 1.26 -24.08 8.71
C ARG A 138 2.52 -23.44 9.29
N TYR A 139 3.59 -23.38 8.50
CA TYR A 139 4.91 -22.92 8.92
C TYR A 139 5.03 -21.41 8.69
N VAL A 140 4.36 -20.64 9.54
CA VAL A 140 4.36 -19.17 9.52
C VAL A 140 5.04 -18.63 10.76
N TYR A 141 6.06 -17.80 10.53
CA TYR A 141 6.94 -17.20 11.53
C TYR A 141 6.68 -15.69 11.60
N PRO A 142 6.07 -15.19 12.69
CA PRO A 142 5.88 -13.75 12.90
C PRO A 142 7.21 -13.09 13.29
N SER A 143 7.45 -11.89 12.77
CA SER A 143 8.54 -11.02 13.22
C SER A 143 8.10 -9.57 13.28
N LEU A 144 8.64 -8.85 14.26
CA LEU A 144 8.38 -7.43 14.49
C LEU A 144 9.70 -6.75 14.85
N LEU A 145 10.03 -5.69 14.12
CA LEU A 145 11.29 -4.98 14.23
C LEU A 145 11.03 -3.47 14.30
N GLY A 146 11.54 -2.85 15.36
CA GLY A 146 11.53 -1.41 15.56
C GLY A 146 12.83 -0.72 15.18
N SER A 147 12.83 0.62 15.25
CA SER A 147 13.98 1.50 15.00
C SER A 147 15.22 1.04 15.76
N GLY A 148 16.40 1.15 15.13
CA GLY A 148 17.67 0.74 15.73
C GLY A 148 17.82 -0.78 15.87
N MET A 149 17.11 -1.56 15.04
CA MET A 149 17.10 -3.03 15.06
C MET A 149 16.59 -3.64 16.37
N VAL A 150 15.71 -2.94 17.08
CA VAL A 150 15.08 -3.45 18.31
C VAL A 150 14.05 -4.50 17.94
N VAL A 151 14.30 -5.75 18.31
CA VAL A 151 13.34 -6.84 18.15
C VAL A 151 12.23 -6.67 19.19
N ASP A 152 10.97 -6.67 18.73
CA ASP A 152 9.81 -6.59 19.60
C ASP A 152 8.91 -7.84 19.44
N GLY A 153 8.01 -8.04 20.39
CA GLY A 153 7.06 -9.15 20.40
C GLY A 153 5.66 -8.68 20.01
N PRO A 154 4.93 -9.42 19.15
CA PRO A 154 3.53 -9.13 18.91
C PRO A 154 2.70 -9.36 20.18
N ASP A 155 1.69 -8.52 20.41
CA ASP A 155 0.79 -8.63 21.57
C ASP A 155 -0.04 -9.91 21.48
N ARG A 156 -0.42 -10.28 20.25
CA ARG A 156 -1.25 -11.45 19.97
C ARG A 156 -0.91 -12.08 18.63
N ILE A 157 -0.80 -13.41 18.64
CA ILE A 157 -0.71 -14.25 17.45
C ILE A 157 -1.84 -15.28 17.49
N GLU A 158 -2.68 -15.29 16.46
CA GLU A 158 -3.75 -16.27 16.29
C GLU A 158 -3.51 -17.11 15.04
N LYS A 159 -3.70 -18.42 15.16
CA LYS A 159 -3.62 -19.37 14.05
C LYS A 159 -4.90 -20.20 14.03
N THR A 160 -5.52 -20.27 12.87
CA THR A 160 -6.78 -20.99 12.65
C THR A 160 -6.55 -22.26 11.84
N THR A 161 -7.50 -23.20 11.88
CA THR A 161 -7.41 -24.46 11.13
C THR A 161 -7.52 -24.28 9.63
N ASP A 162 -8.10 -23.17 9.14
CA ASP A 162 -8.18 -22.88 7.70
C ASP A 162 -6.92 -22.17 7.17
N GLY A 163 -5.86 -22.04 7.97
CA GLY A 163 -4.56 -21.49 7.55
C GLY A 163 -4.46 -19.97 7.69
N ARG A 164 -5.46 -19.29 8.27
CA ARG A 164 -5.37 -17.87 8.59
C ARG A 164 -4.48 -17.65 9.81
N VAL A 165 -3.52 -16.74 9.65
CA VAL A 165 -2.62 -16.28 10.71
C VAL A 165 -2.79 -14.78 10.87
N THR A 166 -3.02 -14.36 12.10
CA THR A 166 -3.22 -12.96 12.47
C THR A 166 -2.17 -12.55 13.51
N MET A 167 -1.54 -11.41 13.28
CA MET A 167 -0.59 -10.77 14.19
C MET A 167 -1.05 -9.37 14.53
N GLU A 168 -1.13 -9.08 15.81
CA GLU A 168 -1.53 -7.76 16.32
C GLU A 168 -0.46 -7.20 17.25
N HIS A 169 -0.28 -5.89 17.18
CA HIS A 169 0.56 -5.16 18.11
C HIS A 169 0.11 -3.71 18.23
N SER A 170 0.22 -3.16 19.42
CA SER A 170 -0.19 -1.80 19.76
C SER A 170 0.76 -1.17 20.77
N GLY A 171 0.88 0.15 20.74
CA GLY A 171 1.68 0.89 21.72
C GLY A 171 3.18 0.76 21.51
N MET A 172 3.64 0.72 20.26
CA MET A 172 5.06 0.66 19.92
C MET A 172 5.90 1.71 20.69
N SER A 173 7.00 1.25 21.29
CA SER A 173 7.92 2.10 22.05
C SER A 173 8.86 2.93 21.15
N VAL A 174 9.19 2.40 19.97
CA VAL A 174 10.03 2.99 18.92
C VAL A 174 9.31 2.92 17.57
N GLY A 175 9.76 3.64 16.54
CA GLY A 175 9.12 3.57 15.22
C GLY A 175 9.23 2.19 14.58
N LEU A 176 8.29 1.86 13.69
CA LEU A 176 8.18 0.55 13.05
C LEU A 176 9.13 0.44 11.84
N VAL A 177 10.06 -0.52 11.85
CA VAL A 177 10.82 -0.85 10.63
C VAL A 177 10.04 -1.85 9.78
N THR A 178 9.62 -2.97 10.39
CA THR A 178 8.82 -3.97 9.69
C THR A 178 8.02 -4.84 10.66
N ALA A 179 6.85 -5.28 10.20
CA ALA A 179 6.07 -6.36 10.80
C ALA A 179 5.78 -7.39 9.71
N CYS A 180 6.13 -8.66 9.92
CA CYS A 180 6.11 -9.67 8.88
C CYS A 180 5.51 -10.99 9.38
N LEU A 181 4.69 -11.63 8.55
CA LEU A 181 4.29 -13.02 8.65
C LEU A 181 4.99 -13.78 7.53
N TYR A 182 6.05 -14.50 7.88
CA TYR A 182 6.91 -15.19 6.92
C TYR A 182 6.55 -16.69 6.85
N GLY A 183 5.94 -17.12 5.76
CA GLY A 183 5.50 -18.49 5.52
C GLY A 183 6.48 -19.27 4.65
N ARG A 184 6.87 -20.47 5.11
CA ARG A 184 7.68 -21.44 4.34
C ARG A 184 6.79 -22.53 3.74
N VAL A 185 6.88 -22.75 2.44
CA VAL A 185 6.11 -23.77 1.72
C VAL A 185 7.06 -24.92 1.34
N TYR A 186 7.55 -25.65 2.34
CA TYR A 186 8.63 -26.64 2.17
C TYR A 186 8.39 -27.71 1.11
N ASP A 187 7.13 -28.07 0.84
CA ASP A 187 6.79 -29.06 -0.20
C ASP A 187 7.04 -28.53 -1.63
N GLN A 188 7.38 -27.25 -1.79
CA GLN A 188 7.62 -26.55 -3.07
C GLN A 188 9.04 -25.95 -3.18
N ASP A 189 9.93 -26.25 -2.23
CA ASP A 189 11.36 -25.87 -2.28
C ASP A 189 12.10 -26.61 -3.41
#